data_AF-A0AAN9VZS0-F1
#
_entry.id   AF-A0AAN9VZS0-F1
#
_cell.length_a   1.000
_cell.length_b   1.000
_cell.length_c   1.000
_cell.angle_alpha   90.00
_cell.angle_beta   90.00
_cell.angle_gamma   90.00
#
_symmetry.space_group_name_H-M   'P 1'
#
loop_
_entity.id
_entity.type
_entity.pdbx_description
1 polymer ?
#
loop_
_entity_poly.entity_id
_entity_poly.type
_entity_poly.pdbx_seq_one_letter_code
_entity_poly.pdbx_strand_id
1 'polypeptide(L)'
;MGARSAVAGALLLVAATTAAAAAPNQLPHSWPRCRRRDHNLDVCLQHAIQVAIPQLAAGAPEFDIPPLEPLVVNDSITINRRPGRLSLQLKMSNLYSHGLSAAKVLSVFSDLDNGVIDMHLTLPISVMSAESEVEGTILHEPVRRQNGTVNITFYDLSGILVVSGRIVERDGDSYLDVNYSRGSILSLGGLDIHFEPLDRNPQRSAKLNYLLNNNALALWPDMREALENTHADKFVNIANSIFKKVPLKEIFLSDDHPAVVAGPTSVLLFGR
;
A
#
# COMPACT_ATOMS: atom_id res chain seq x y z
N MET A 1 -3.94 4.12 -78.05
CA MET A 1 -3.49 3.15 -77.03
C MET A 1 -2.36 3.82 -76.26
N GLY A 2 -2.65 4.45 -75.13
CA GLY A 2 -2.41 3.90 -73.79
C GLY A 2 -1.05 4.42 -73.28
N ALA A 3 -0.82 4.95 -72.08
CA ALA A 3 -1.65 5.31 -70.94
C ALA A 3 -0.85 6.41 -70.18
N ARG A 4 -1.54 7.39 -69.59
CA ARG A 4 -0.94 8.37 -68.66
C ARG A 4 -0.99 7.78 -67.26
N SER A 5 0.16 7.58 -66.61
CA SER A 5 0.22 7.31 -65.17
C SER A 5 0.69 8.56 -64.44
N ALA A 6 -0.23 9.19 -63.70
CA ALA A 6 0.06 10.19 -62.68
C ALA A 6 0.22 9.45 -61.35
N VAL A 7 1.38 9.58 -60.70
CA VAL A 7 1.60 9.09 -59.34
C VAL A 7 1.18 10.20 -58.37
N ALA A 8 0.04 10.02 -57.72
CA ALA A 8 -0.42 10.87 -56.63
C ALA A 8 0.24 10.40 -55.33
N GLY A 9 1.02 11.28 -54.70
CA GLY A 9 1.58 11.06 -53.36
C GLY A 9 0.50 11.22 -52.29
N ALA A 10 0.33 10.22 -51.44
CA ALA A 10 -0.49 10.31 -50.24
C ALA A 10 0.43 10.61 -49.04
N LEU A 11 0.31 11.82 -48.48
CA LEU A 11 0.94 12.21 -47.23
C LEU A 11 0.03 11.74 -46.07
N LEU A 12 0.42 10.71 -45.35
CA LEU A 12 -0.24 10.29 -44.11
C LEU A 12 0.26 11.19 -42.96
N LEU A 13 -0.57 12.15 -42.56
CA LEU A 13 -0.40 12.90 -41.31
C LEU A 13 -0.75 11.98 -40.14
N VAL A 14 0.28 11.41 -39.50
CA VAL A 14 0.14 10.75 -38.21
C VAL A 14 -0.06 11.85 -37.16
N ALA A 15 -1.29 12.05 -36.71
CA ALA A 15 -1.60 12.89 -35.57
C ALA A 15 -1.02 12.22 -34.31
N ALA A 16 0.14 12.68 -33.86
CA ALA A 16 0.72 12.29 -32.59
C ALA A 16 -0.17 12.85 -31.47
N THR A 17 -0.99 11.99 -30.86
CA THR A 17 -1.63 12.30 -29.58
C THR A 17 -0.53 12.31 -28.52
N THR A 18 -0.03 13.49 -28.18
CA THR A 18 0.82 13.68 -27.01
C THR A 18 -0.01 13.35 -25.76
N ALA A 19 0.19 12.17 -25.19
CA ALA A 19 -0.17 11.96 -23.80
C ALA A 19 0.67 12.94 -22.98
N ALA A 20 0.01 13.86 -22.26
CA ALA A 20 0.70 14.73 -21.32
C ALA A 20 1.31 13.84 -20.23
N ALA A 21 2.61 13.56 -20.33
CA ALA A 21 3.36 13.03 -19.22
C ALA A 21 3.28 14.06 -18.09
N ALA A 22 2.90 13.63 -16.88
CA ALA A 22 2.95 14.48 -15.71
C ALA A 22 4.35 15.12 -15.63
N ALA A 23 4.42 16.42 -15.34
CA ALA A 23 5.71 17.07 -15.14
C ALA A 23 6.46 16.33 -14.02
N PRO A 24 7.78 16.09 -14.15
CA PRO A 24 8.54 15.48 -13.08
C PRO A 24 8.30 16.29 -11.80
N ASN A 25 7.97 15.59 -10.71
CA ASN A 25 7.70 16.15 -9.37
C ASN A 25 6.29 16.73 -9.15
N GLN A 26 5.27 16.26 -9.86
CA GLN A 26 3.86 16.53 -9.53
C GLN A 26 3.10 15.24 -9.23
N LEU A 27 2.11 15.30 -8.33
CA LEU A 27 1.19 14.19 -8.12
C LEU A 27 0.34 13.93 -9.37
N PRO A 28 -0.10 12.67 -9.62
CA PRO A 28 -1.03 12.38 -10.70
C PRO A 28 -2.28 13.25 -10.61
N HIS A 29 -2.80 13.70 -11.76
CA HIS A 29 -4.03 14.51 -11.79
C HIS A 29 -5.26 13.80 -11.19
N SER A 30 -5.23 12.47 -11.14
CA SER A 30 -6.25 11.63 -10.52
C SER A 30 -6.18 11.62 -8.98
N TRP A 31 -5.11 12.17 -8.37
CA TRP A 31 -4.94 12.24 -6.92
C TRP A 31 -5.33 13.65 -6.43
N PRO A 32 -6.41 13.76 -5.64
CA PRO A 32 -6.84 15.05 -5.10
C PRO A 32 -5.74 15.68 -4.22
N ARG A 33 -5.62 17.00 -4.30
CA ARG A 33 -4.73 17.79 -3.45
C ARG A 33 -5.55 18.58 -2.42
N CYS A 34 -4.96 18.80 -1.25
CA CYS A 34 -5.60 19.50 -0.14
C CYS A 34 -4.95 20.86 0.13
N ARG A 35 -5.74 21.84 0.59
CA ARG A 35 -5.20 23.10 1.11
C ARG A 35 -4.61 22.88 2.49
N ARG A 36 -3.37 23.30 2.70
CA ARG A 36 -2.61 23.01 3.93
C ARG A 36 -3.25 23.65 5.18
N ARG A 37 -3.90 24.81 5.05
CA ARG A 37 -4.51 25.54 6.18
C ARG A 37 -6.04 25.45 6.21
N ASP A 38 -6.63 24.47 5.52
CA ASP A 38 -8.07 24.24 5.56
C ASP A 38 -8.48 23.69 6.94
N HIS A 39 -9.58 24.20 7.50
CA HIS A 39 -10.13 23.66 8.74
C HIS A 39 -10.59 22.20 8.59
N ASN A 40 -10.87 21.75 7.37
CA ASN A 40 -11.23 20.38 7.03
C ASN A 40 -10.09 19.61 6.34
N LEU A 41 -8.83 20.00 6.58
CA LEU A 41 -7.65 19.35 5.99
C LEU A 41 -7.69 17.82 6.17
N ASP A 42 -7.98 17.33 7.36
CA ASP A 42 -8.02 15.90 7.67
C ASP A 42 -9.05 15.13 6.83
N VAL A 43 -10.25 15.70 6.64
CA VAL A 43 -11.29 15.13 5.78
C VAL A 43 -10.85 15.13 4.32
N CYS A 44 -10.20 16.20 3.87
CA CYS A 44 -9.64 16.25 2.52
C CYS A 44 -8.55 15.19 2.32
N LEU A 45 -7.62 15.04 3.28
CA LEU A 45 -6.54 14.05 3.22
C LEU A 45 -7.10 12.63 3.22
N GLN A 46 -8.10 12.35 4.05
CA GLN A 46 -8.82 11.08 4.04
C GLN A 46 -9.33 10.74 2.64
N HIS A 47 -10.03 11.68 1.99
CA HIS A 47 -10.54 11.48 0.63
C HIS A 47 -9.42 11.31 -0.40
N ALA A 48 -8.39 12.17 -0.35
CA ALA A 48 -7.26 12.10 -1.26
C ALA A 48 -6.53 10.75 -1.20
N ILE A 49 -6.25 10.27 0.02
CA ILE A 49 -5.57 8.99 0.25
C ILE A 49 -6.47 7.84 -0.17
N GLN A 50 -7.78 7.91 0.13
CA GLN A 50 -8.73 6.88 -0.30
C GLN A 50 -8.84 6.75 -1.81
N VAL A 51 -8.73 7.86 -2.56
CA VAL A 51 -8.70 7.86 -4.03
C VAL A 51 -7.39 7.29 -4.57
N ALA A 52 -6.27 7.53 -3.90
CA ALA A 52 -4.95 7.05 -4.33
C ALA A 52 -4.77 5.54 -4.12
N ILE A 53 -5.18 4.98 -2.99
CA ILE A 53 -4.93 3.57 -2.62
C ILE A 53 -5.33 2.56 -3.73
N PRO A 54 -6.55 2.61 -4.32
CA PRO A 54 -6.91 1.67 -5.37
C PRO A 54 -6.09 1.82 -6.65
N GLN A 55 -5.63 3.03 -6.96
CA GLN A 55 -4.79 3.29 -8.14
C GLN A 55 -3.39 2.69 -7.98
N LEU A 56 -2.92 2.56 -6.73
CA LEU A 56 -1.66 1.90 -6.39
C LEU A 56 -1.72 0.36 -6.50
N ALA A 57 -2.87 -0.23 -6.84
CA ALA A 57 -2.95 -1.67 -7.13
C ALA A 57 -1.92 -2.11 -8.18
N ALA A 58 -1.79 -1.33 -9.27
CA ALA A 58 -0.80 -1.55 -10.32
C ALA A 58 0.57 -0.90 -10.03
N GLY A 59 0.70 -0.22 -8.89
CA GLY A 59 1.86 0.60 -8.53
C GLY A 59 1.83 1.97 -9.20
N ALA A 60 2.90 2.74 -8.98
CA ALA A 60 3.14 4.01 -9.66
C ALA A 60 4.63 4.10 -10.01
N PRO A 61 5.06 3.53 -11.15
CA PRO A 61 6.46 3.43 -11.55
C PRO A 61 7.18 4.77 -11.61
N GLU A 62 6.48 5.85 -11.97
CA GLU A 62 7.01 7.21 -12.00
C GLU A 62 7.47 7.72 -10.62
N PHE A 63 6.96 7.12 -9.53
CA PHE A 63 7.38 7.39 -8.16
C PHE A 63 8.26 6.29 -7.56
N ASP A 64 8.58 5.22 -8.29
CA ASP A 64 9.15 3.99 -7.72
C ASP A 64 8.26 3.36 -6.63
N ILE A 65 6.93 3.41 -6.83
CA ILE A 65 6.00 2.67 -5.98
C ILE A 65 5.71 1.31 -6.64
N PRO A 66 6.05 0.19 -6.01
CA PRO A 66 5.72 -1.13 -6.54
C PRO A 66 4.20 -1.38 -6.53
N PRO A 67 3.70 -2.35 -7.31
CA PRO A 67 2.32 -2.79 -7.21
C PRO A 67 1.93 -3.17 -5.77
N LEU A 68 0.70 -2.82 -5.38
CA LEU A 68 0.09 -3.32 -4.15
C LEU A 68 -0.70 -4.62 -4.35
N GLU A 69 -0.91 -5.04 -5.60
CA GLU A 69 -1.67 -6.24 -5.97
C GLU A 69 -0.95 -7.10 -7.03
N PRO A 70 -0.13 -8.08 -6.63
CA PRO A 70 0.39 -8.28 -5.28
C PRO A 70 1.49 -7.28 -4.93
N LEU A 71 1.58 -6.93 -3.65
CA LEU A 71 2.82 -6.43 -3.08
C LEU A 71 3.81 -7.59 -2.93
N VAL A 72 4.97 -7.46 -3.57
CA VAL A 72 6.04 -8.47 -3.55
C VAL A 72 7.16 -8.04 -2.62
N VAL A 73 7.60 -8.95 -1.75
CA VAL A 73 8.71 -8.76 -0.83
C VAL A 73 9.67 -9.93 -1.00
N ASN A 74 10.83 -9.68 -1.58
CA ASN A 74 11.83 -10.71 -1.83
C ASN A 74 12.74 -10.96 -0.62
N ASP A 75 12.87 -9.97 0.27
CA ASP A 75 13.69 -10.11 1.48
C ASP A 75 13.12 -11.14 2.43
N SER A 76 14.03 -11.88 3.08
CA SER A 76 13.61 -12.88 4.04
C SER A 76 13.27 -12.26 5.39
N ILE A 77 12.11 -12.63 5.92
CA ILE A 77 11.62 -12.18 7.23
C ILE A 77 11.73 -13.36 8.20
N THR A 78 12.42 -13.16 9.32
CA THR A 78 12.50 -14.18 10.38
C THR A 78 11.71 -13.73 11.59
N ILE A 79 10.68 -14.49 11.92
CA ILE A 79 9.86 -14.31 13.11
C ILE A 79 10.34 -15.31 14.16
N ASN A 80 10.94 -14.78 15.22
CA ASN A 80 11.35 -15.56 16.40
C ASN A 80 10.40 -15.24 17.55
N ARG A 81 9.70 -16.24 18.09
CA ARG A 81 8.82 -16.08 19.25
C ARG A 81 9.33 -16.92 20.42
N ARG A 82 9.34 -16.33 21.62
CA ARG A 82 9.88 -16.87 22.89
C ARG A 82 8.74 -17.43 23.77
N PRO A 83 9.00 -18.22 24.83
CA PRO A 83 8.17 -19.37 25.20
C PRO A 83 6.75 -19.01 25.65
N GLY A 84 5.81 -19.84 25.23
CA GLY A 84 4.37 -19.71 25.48
C GLY A 84 3.62 -20.84 24.79
N ARG A 85 2.36 -20.61 24.43
CA ARG A 85 1.53 -21.57 23.67
C ARG A 85 1.97 -21.71 22.21
N LEU A 86 2.67 -20.71 21.69
CA LEU A 86 3.29 -20.70 20.36
C LEU A 86 4.77 -20.31 20.51
N SER A 87 5.65 -21.20 20.06
CA SER A 87 7.09 -20.95 20.00
C SER A 87 7.53 -21.35 18.62
N LEU A 88 7.63 -20.39 17.70
CA LEU A 88 8.03 -20.64 16.31
C LEU A 88 9.23 -19.80 15.95
N GLN A 89 10.15 -20.45 15.24
CA GLN A 89 11.08 -19.81 14.34
C GLN A 89 10.52 -20.00 12.93
N LEU A 90 9.98 -18.93 12.36
CA LEU A 90 9.42 -18.91 11.01
C LEU A 90 10.27 -17.98 10.15
N LYS A 91 10.91 -18.54 9.13
CA LYS A 91 11.54 -17.78 8.07
C LYS A 91 10.63 -17.77 6.86
N MET A 92 10.28 -16.59 6.36
CA MET A 92 9.53 -16.41 5.12
C MET A 92 10.42 -15.79 4.04
N SER A 93 10.25 -16.19 2.80
CA SER A 93 10.88 -15.60 1.61
C SER A 93 9.90 -15.56 0.44
N ASN A 94 10.16 -14.69 -0.54
CA ASN A 94 9.31 -14.53 -1.73
C ASN A 94 7.84 -14.34 -1.34
N LEU A 95 7.60 -13.30 -0.53
CA LEU A 95 6.28 -13.03 0.02
C LEU A 95 5.45 -12.24 -1.00
N TYR A 96 4.22 -12.69 -1.22
CA TYR A 96 3.22 -12.04 -2.04
C TYR A 96 2.04 -11.68 -1.15
N SER A 97 1.63 -10.40 -1.15
CA SER A 97 0.48 -9.93 -0.39
C SER A 97 -0.57 -9.34 -1.32
N HIS A 98 -1.80 -9.80 -1.17
CA HIS A 98 -2.97 -9.37 -1.92
C HIS A 98 -4.00 -8.72 -1.00
N GLY A 99 -4.89 -7.91 -1.57
CA GLY A 99 -6.00 -7.23 -0.89
C GLY A 99 -5.65 -5.86 -0.31
N LEU A 100 -4.39 -5.44 -0.38
CA LEU A 100 -3.92 -4.14 0.15
C LEU A 100 -4.60 -2.94 -0.52
N SER A 101 -4.90 -3.03 -1.81
CA SER A 101 -5.60 -1.98 -2.57
C SER A 101 -7.07 -1.80 -2.18
N ALA A 102 -7.65 -2.77 -1.46
CA ALA A 102 -9.02 -2.69 -0.96
C ALA A 102 -9.13 -1.94 0.38
N ALA A 103 -8.00 -1.45 0.94
CA ALA A 103 -7.98 -0.72 2.19
C ALA A 103 -8.92 0.50 2.17
N LYS A 104 -9.60 0.71 3.30
CA LYS A 104 -10.49 1.85 3.52
C LYS A 104 -9.91 2.78 4.58
N VAL A 105 -9.83 4.06 4.26
CA VAL A 105 -9.39 5.12 5.18
C VAL A 105 -10.59 5.61 5.98
N LEU A 106 -10.62 5.27 7.27
CA LEU A 106 -11.72 5.63 8.16
C LEU A 106 -11.59 7.06 8.69
N SER A 107 -10.37 7.46 9.01
CA SER A 107 -10.05 8.82 9.46
C SER A 107 -8.57 9.10 9.25
N VAL A 108 -8.25 10.39 9.13
CA VAL A 108 -6.89 10.92 9.13
C VAL A 108 -6.80 11.96 10.21
N PHE A 109 -5.68 12.00 10.91
CA PHE A 109 -5.26 13.12 11.73
C PHE A 109 -3.91 13.61 11.20
N SER A 110 -3.79 14.92 10.99
CA SER A 110 -2.55 15.51 10.50
C SER A 110 -2.05 16.63 11.41
N ASP A 111 -0.75 16.57 11.70
CA ASP A 111 0.02 17.66 12.29
C ASP A 111 1.17 17.94 11.33
N LEU A 112 0.86 18.70 10.28
CA LEU A 112 1.80 18.95 9.20
C LEU A 112 2.97 19.84 9.62
N ASP A 113 2.86 20.57 10.73
CA ASP A 113 3.93 21.42 11.25
C ASP A 113 4.99 20.58 11.96
N ASN A 114 4.57 19.49 12.61
CA ASN A 114 5.47 18.46 13.14
C ASN A 114 5.71 17.30 12.15
N GLY A 115 5.16 17.38 10.94
CA GLY A 115 5.34 16.39 9.88
C GLY A 115 4.73 15.03 10.17
N VAL A 116 3.63 14.97 10.93
CA VAL A 116 2.94 13.74 11.35
C VAL A 116 1.63 13.56 10.58
N ILE A 117 1.40 12.33 10.12
CA ILE A 117 0.11 11.87 9.60
C ILE A 117 -0.21 10.55 10.29
N ASP A 118 -1.39 10.48 10.90
CA ASP A 118 -1.97 9.29 11.50
C ASP A 118 -3.21 8.90 10.69
N MET A 119 -3.31 7.64 10.27
CA MET A 119 -4.42 7.12 9.49
C MET A 119 -5.01 5.89 10.14
N HIS A 120 -6.32 5.91 10.37
CA HIS A 120 -7.07 4.71 10.73
C HIS A 120 -7.57 4.04 9.45
N LEU A 121 -7.27 2.75 9.33
CA LEU A 121 -7.49 1.97 8.12
C LEU A 121 -8.19 0.65 8.45
N THR A 122 -9.02 0.18 7.54
CA THR A 122 -9.54 -1.19 7.56
C THR A 122 -9.24 -1.93 6.27
N LEU A 123 -8.98 -3.23 6.38
CA LEU A 123 -8.76 -4.17 5.30
C LEU A 123 -9.74 -5.32 5.44
N PRO A 124 -10.73 -5.47 4.53
CA PRO A 124 -11.73 -6.53 4.62
C PRO A 124 -11.11 -7.92 4.52
N ILE A 125 -10.20 -8.10 3.56
CA ILE A 125 -9.45 -9.34 3.41
C ILE A 125 -8.05 -9.02 2.88
N SER A 126 -7.04 -9.67 3.45
CA SER A 126 -5.69 -9.68 2.90
C SER A 126 -5.15 -11.09 2.94
N VAL A 127 -4.58 -11.53 1.82
CA VAL A 127 -4.00 -12.87 1.66
C VAL A 127 -2.52 -12.72 1.42
N MET A 128 -1.73 -13.38 2.25
CA MET A 128 -0.28 -13.39 2.18
C MET A 128 0.19 -14.81 1.92
N SER A 129 1.01 -15.00 0.90
CA SER A 129 1.67 -16.28 0.61
C SER A 129 3.18 -16.10 0.60
N ALA A 130 3.91 -17.12 1.05
CA ALA A 130 5.36 -17.10 1.07
C ALA A 130 5.94 -18.52 1.05
N GLU A 131 7.18 -18.65 0.60
CA GLU A 131 8.00 -19.79 0.97
C GLU A 131 8.30 -19.73 2.47
N SER A 132 8.35 -20.89 3.12
CA SER A 132 8.54 -20.97 4.56
C SER A 132 9.56 -22.04 4.97
N GLU A 133 10.39 -21.71 5.95
CA GLU A 133 11.08 -22.67 6.81
C GLU A 133 10.58 -22.47 8.24
N VAL A 134 10.04 -23.52 8.85
CA VAL A 134 9.39 -23.46 10.17
C VAL A 134 9.90 -24.53 11.11
N GLU A 135 10.18 -24.16 12.35
CA GLU A 135 10.43 -25.08 13.46
C GLU A 135 9.92 -24.52 14.79
N GLY A 136 9.66 -25.42 15.75
CA GLY A 136 9.30 -25.04 17.10
C GLY A 136 8.18 -25.88 17.69
N THR A 137 7.14 -25.23 18.23
CA THR A 137 6.05 -25.89 18.96
C THR A 137 4.74 -25.11 18.81
N ILE A 138 3.66 -25.82 18.48
CA ILE A 138 2.29 -25.30 18.39
C ILE A 138 1.47 -26.03 19.46
N LEU A 139 1.00 -25.34 20.51
CA LEU A 139 0.18 -25.93 21.59
C LEU A 139 0.77 -27.23 22.16
N HIS A 140 2.06 -27.21 22.50
CA HIS A 140 2.83 -28.37 22.99
C HIS A 140 3.16 -29.46 21.96
N GLU A 141 2.65 -29.38 20.73
CA GLU A 141 3.00 -30.30 19.66
C GLU A 141 4.27 -29.80 18.94
N PRO A 142 5.37 -30.57 18.93
CA PRO A 142 6.61 -30.13 18.33
C PRO A 142 6.51 -30.12 16.80
N VAL A 143 7.10 -29.10 16.18
CA VAL A 143 7.29 -28.95 14.74
C VAL A 143 8.78 -29.05 14.48
N ARG A 144 9.22 -30.15 13.84
CA ARG A 144 10.60 -30.26 13.38
C ARG A 144 10.80 -29.33 12.20
N ARG A 145 12.04 -28.86 11.99
CA ARG A 145 12.38 -28.02 10.84
C ARG A 145 11.85 -28.59 9.54
N GLN A 146 10.99 -27.82 8.90
CA GLN A 146 10.30 -28.19 7.67
C GLN A 146 10.27 -27.00 6.72
N ASN A 147 10.61 -27.28 5.46
CA ASN A 147 10.49 -26.34 4.35
C ASN A 147 9.18 -26.60 3.61
N GLY A 148 8.58 -25.54 3.10
CA GLY A 148 7.30 -25.59 2.40
C GLY A 148 6.82 -24.21 2.00
N THR A 149 5.52 -24.04 1.96
CA THR A 149 4.86 -22.75 1.77
C THR A 149 3.91 -22.45 2.90
N VAL A 150 3.61 -21.17 3.11
CA VAL A 150 2.59 -20.71 4.04
C VAL A 150 1.64 -19.76 3.33
N ASN A 151 0.35 -19.91 3.59
CA ASN A 151 -0.71 -18.98 3.22
C ASN A 151 -1.37 -18.46 4.50
N ILE A 152 -1.48 -17.14 4.62
CA ILE A 152 -2.06 -16.45 5.78
C ILE A 152 -3.16 -15.53 5.26
N THR A 153 -4.38 -15.70 5.75
CA THR A 153 -5.51 -14.83 5.42
C THR A 153 -5.95 -14.06 6.65
N PHE A 154 -5.93 -12.74 6.54
CA PHE A 154 -6.44 -11.80 7.53
C PHE A 154 -7.83 -11.33 7.10
N TYR A 155 -8.81 -11.39 8.00
CA TYR A 155 -10.17 -10.90 7.76
C TYR A 155 -10.48 -9.73 8.69
N ASP A 156 -11.14 -8.71 8.14
CA ASP A 156 -11.60 -7.51 8.85
C ASP A 156 -10.52 -6.91 9.77
N LEU A 157 -9.33 -6.71 9.21
CA LEU A 157 -8.22 -6.08 9.91
C LEU A 157 -8.53 -4.59 10.08
N SER A 158 -8.47 -4.09 11.31
CA SER A 158 -8.48 -2.65 11.60
C SER A 158 -7.13 -2.26 12.18
N GLY A 159 -6.58 -1.14 11.73
CA GLY A 159 -5.28 -0.70 12.18
C GLY A 159 -5.08 0.81 12.10
N ILE A 160 -3.98 1.24 12.68
CA ILE A 160 -3.46 2.60 12.62
C ILE A 160 -2.12 2.54 11.87
N LEU A 161 -1.93 3.46 10.93
CA LEU A 161 -0.62 3.73 10.34
C LEU A 161 -0.23 5.16 10.66
N VAL A 162 0.82 5.31 11.47
CA VAL A 162 1.46 6.60 11.72
C VAL A 162 2.68 6.71 10.81
N VAL A 163 2.82 7.84 10.14
CA VAL A 163 4.06 8.25 9.46
C VAL A 163 4.48 9.60 9.99
N SER A 164 5.79 9.78 10.22
CA SER A 164 6.33 11.08 10.56
C SER A 164 7.66 11.35 9.88
N GLY A 165 7.93 12.63 9.68
CA GLY A 165 9.13 13.08 9.01
C GLY A 165 9.50 14.51 9.36
N ARG A 166 10.53 15.00 8.71
CA ARG A 166 11.02 16.38 8.84
C ARG A 166 10.98 17.09 7.51
N ILE A 167 10.78 18.40 7.55
CA ILE A 167 10.90 19.23 6.35
C ILE A 167 12.39 19.41 6.04
N VAL A 168 12.76 19.21 4.77
CA VAL A 168 14.11 19.40 4.26
C VAL A 168 14.07 20.30 3.04
N GLU A 169 14.90 21.34 3.06
CA GLU A 169 15.09 22.26 1.94
C GLU A 169 16.11 21.69 0.94
N ARG A 170 15.75 21.64 -0.34
CA ARG A 170 16.65 21.25 -1.45
C ARG A 170 16.34 22.11 -2.67
N ASP A 171 17.38 22.73 -3.22
CA ASP A 171 17.28 23.57 -4.43
C ASP A 171 16.20 24.67 -4.36
N GLY A 172 15.96 25.20 -3.15
CA GLY A 172 14.96 26.25 -2.89
C GLY A 172 13.52 25.74 -2.72
N ASP A 173 13.31 24.43 -2.70
CA ASP A 173 12.03 23.78 -2.44
C ASP A 173 12.03 22.95 -1.15
N SER A 174 10.91 22.98 -0.44
CA SER A 174 10.68 22.17 0.76
C SER A 174 10.12 20.78 0.41
N TYR A 175 10.71 19.73 1.00
CA TYR A 175 10.28 18.35 0.86
C TYR A 175 10.04 17.71 2.23
N LEU A 176 9.26 16.63 2.28
CA LEU A 176 9.10 15.84 3.50
C LEU A 176 10.03 14.62 3.45
N ASP A 177 10.98 14.55 4.38
CA ASP A 177 11.84 13.39 4.63
C ASP A 177 11.18 12.53 5.71
N VAL A 178 10.40 11.53 5.28
CA VAL A 178 9.77 10.57 6.20
C VAL A 178 10.87 9.67 6.75
N ASN A 179 11.01 9.64 8.07
CA ASN A 179 12.06 8.87 8.75
C ASN A 179 11.50 7.91 9.80
N TYR A 180 10.19 7.89 9.98
CA TYR A 180 9.52 7.04 10.95
C TYR A 180 8.17 6.60 10.42
N SER A 181 7.84 5.34 10.68
CA SER A 181 6.47 4.86 10.60
C SER A 181 6.19 3.84 11.70
N ARG A 182 4.91 3.69 12.02
CA ARG A 182 4.42 2.65 12.92
C ARG A 182 3.06 2.16 12.45
N GLY A 183 3.00 0.87 12.12
CA GLY A 183 1.73 0.15 11.96
C GLY A 183 1.29 -0.44 13.30
N SER A 184 0.01 -0.32 13.63
CA SER A 184 -0.58 -0.96 14.81
C SER A 184 -1.91 -1.61 14.43
N ILE A 185 -2.06 -2.91 14.68
CA ILE A 185 -3.27 -3.67 14.35
C ILE A 185 -4.22 -3.62 15.55
N LEU A 186 -5.27 -2.82 15.48
CA LEU A 186 -6.23 -2.65 16.57
C LEU A 186 -7.09 -3.89 16.80
N SER A 187 -7.58 -4.49 15.71
CA SER A 187 -8.45 -5.66 15.76
C SER A 187 -8.33 -6.50 14.49
N LEU A 188 -8.79 -7.74 14.60
CA LEU A 188 -8.86 -8.70 13.51
C LEU A 188 -10.15 -9.51 13.67
N GLY A 189 -10.96 -9.61 12.60
CA GLY A 189 -12.17 -10.42 12.60
C GLY A 189 -11.88 -11.91 12.48
N GLY A 190 -10.83 -12.29 11.75
CA GLY A 190 -10.41 -13.68 11.57
C GLY A 190 -8.97 -13.83 11.08
N LEU A 191 -8.39 -15.00 11.34
CA LEU A 191 -7.04 -15.37 10.93
C LEU A 191 -7.00 -16.84 10.51
N ASP A 192 -6.72 -17.08 9.24
CA ASP A 192 -6.42 -18.43 8.75
C ASP A 192 -4.94 -18.53 8.43
N ILE A 193 -4.29 -19.61 8.86
CA ILE A 193 -2.88 -19.89 8.58
C ILE A 193 -2.76 -21.33 8.12
N HIS A 194 -2.29 -21.52 6.89
CA HIS A 194 -2.11 -22.84 6.31
C HIS A 194 -0.68 -23.03 5.83
N PHE A 195 -0.03 -24.07 6.35
CA PHE A 195 1.31 -24.47 5.96
C PHE A 195 1.28 -25.78 5.17
N GLU A 196 2.06 -25.83 4.09
CA GLU A 196 2.18 -26.99 3.23
C GLU A 196 3.67 -27.34 2.98
N PRO A 197 4.22 -28.37 3.66
CA PRO A 197 3.73 -29.06 4.86
C PRO A 197 4.34 -28.54 6.18
N LEU A 198 3.74 -28.87 7.34
CA LEU A 198 4.33 -28.70 8.68
C LEU A 198 5.10 -29.93 9.18
N ASP A 199 4.80 -31.10 8.64
CA ASP A 199 5.44 -32.36 9.00
C ASP A 199 5.50 -33.26 7.76
N ARG A 200 6.50 -34.14 7.70
CA ARG A 200 6.64 -35.13 6.61
C ARG A 200 5.49 -36.13 6.60
N ASN A 201 4.86 -36.39 7.74
CA ASN A 201 3.64 -37.19 7.82
C ASN A 201 2.42 -36.29 7.54
N PRO A 202 1.64 -36.53 6.47
CA PRO A 202 0.50 -35.69 6.09
C PRO A 202 -0.59 -35.59 7.17
N GLN A 203 -0.85 -36.67 7.91
CA GLN A 203 -1.86 -36.70 8.97
C GLN A 203 -1.44 -35.82 10.13
N ARG A 204 -0.15 -35.82 10.47
CA ARG A 204 0.41 -34.92 11.49
C ARG A 204 0.41 -33.47 11.01
N SER A 205 0.77 -33.21 9.76
CA SER A 205 0.70 -31.87 9.15
C SER A 205 -0.73 -31.31 9.21
N ALA A 206 -1.73 -32.13 8.87
CA ALA A 206 -3.15 -31.76 8.97
C ALA A 206 -3.58 -31.48 10.42
N LYS A 207 -3.17 -32.31 11.39
CA LYS A 207 -3.42 -32.09 12.83
C LYS A 207 -2.83 -30.75 13.30
N LEU A 208 -1.59 -30.45 12.93
CA LEU A 208 -0.90 -29.21 13.32
C LEU A 208 -1.58 -27.97 12.73
N ASN A 209 -1.95 -28.02 11.43
CA ASN A 209 -2.71 -26.94 10.80
C ASN A 209 -4.08 -26.75 11.47
N TYR A 210 -4.79 -27.84 11.80
CA TYR A 210 -6.05 -27.77 12.53
C TYR A 210 -5.90 -27.11 13.90
N LEU A 211 -4.88 -27.51 14.68
CA LEU A 211 -4.59 -26.91 15.98
C LEU A 211 -4.27 -25.42 15.87
N LEU A 212 -3.50 -25.02 14.85
CA LEU A 212 -3.15 -23.63 14.60
C LEU A 212 -4.40 -22.79 14.28
N ASN A 213 -5.21 -23.21 13.31
CA ASN A 213 -6.39 -22.45 12.86
C ASN A 213 -7.47 -22.35 13.95
N ASN A 214 -7.78 -23.46 14.64
CA ASN A 214 -8.77 -23.44 15.72
C ASN A 214 -8.37 -22.55 16.91
N ASN A 215 -7.10 -22.17 17.00
CA ASN A 215 -6.58 -21.33 18.08
C ASN A 215 -5.99 -20.02 17.56
N ALA A 216 -6.16 -19.68 16.28
CA ALA A 216 -5.43 -18.60 15.62
C ALA A 216 -5.61 -17.24 16.34
N LEU A 217 -6.84 -16.89 16.71
CA LEU A 217 -7.11 -15.65 17.47
C LEU A 217 -6.54 -15.68 18.89
N ALA A 218 -6.46 -16.85 19.54
CA ALA A 218 -5.86 -17.00 20.86
C ALA A 218 -4.31 -16.96 20.82
N LEU A 219 -3.72 -17.24 19.65
CA LEU A 219 -2.30 -17.16 19.35
C LEU A 219 -1.91 -15.81 18.72
N TRP A 220 -2.89 -15.04 18.23
CA TRP A 220 -2.67 -13.77 17.57
C TRP A 220 -1.84 -12.76 18.37
N PRO A 221 -2.05 -12.57 19.70
CA PRO A 221 -1.21 -11.67 20.49
C PRO A 221 0.28 -12.01 20.41
N ASP A 222 0.63 -13.29 20.28
CA ASP A 222 2.01 -13.74 20.15
C ASP A 222 2.59 -13.39 18.77
N MET A 223 1.75 -13.37 17.72
CA MET A 223 2.12 -13.12 16.32
C MET A 223 2.11 -11.64 15.92
N ARG A 224 1.23 -10.84 16.52
CA ARG A 224 0.93 -9.46 16.12
C ARG A 224 2.17 -8.58 16.02
N GLU A 225 3.00 -8.56 17.06
CA GLU A 225 4.18 -7.70 17.14
C GLU A 225 5.16 -7.97 15.98
N ALA A 226 5.34 -9.24 15.60
CA ALA A 226 6.21 -9.60 14.50
C ALA A 226 5.69 -9.05 13.16
N LEU A 227 4.36 -9.05 12.96
CA LEU A 227 3.75 -8.50 11.76
C LEU A 227 3.84 -6.97 11.72
N GLU A 228 3.59 -6.30 12.85
CA GLU A 228 3.71 -4.84 12.98
C GLU A 228 5.14 -4.35 12.67
N ASN A 229 6.16 -5.03 13.19
CA ASN A 229 7.56 -4.67 12.98
C ASN A 229 8.06 -4.94 11.55
N THR A 230 7.46 -5.89 10.83
CA THR A 230 7.90 -6.28 9.47
C THR A 230 7.62 -5.20 8.41
N HIS A 231 6.71 -4.26 8.69
CA HIS A 231 6.22 -3.32 7.68
C HIS A 231 6.69 -1.87 7.88
N ALA A 232 7.27 -1.53 9.02
CA ALA A 232 7.62 -0.14 9.35
C ALA A 232 8.58 0.50 8.31
N ASP A 233 9.69 -0.16 7.99
CA ASP A 233 10.65 0.36 7.01
C ASP A 233 10.06 0.42 5.59
N LYS A 234 9.18 -0.53 5.25
CA LYS A 234 8.52 -0.54 3.94
C LYS A 234 7.56 0.62 3.77
N PHE A 235 6.79 0.96 4.80
CA PHE A 235 5.92 2.14 4.76
C PHE A 235 6.72 3.44 4.66
N VAL A 236 7.87 3.53 5.33
CA VAL A 236 8.78 4.68 5.17
C VAL A 236 9.27 4.78 3.72
N ASN A 237 9.68 3.67 3.11
CA ASN A 237 10.16 3.64 1.74
C ASN A 237 9.07 4.06 0.74
N ILE A 238 7.86 3.50 0.87
CA ILE A 238 6.71 3.85 0.02
C ILE A 238 6.32 5.33 0.20
N ALA A 239 6.31 5.84 1.43
CA ALA A 239 6.01 7.25 1.66
C ALA A 239 7.07 8.15 1.00
N ASN A 240 8.35 7.81 1.14
CA ASN A 240 9.46 8.56 0.56
C ASN A 240 9.52 8.50 -0.97
N SER A 241 8.97 7.47 -1.61
CA SER A 241 8.80 7.40 -3.07
C SER A 241 8.03 8.61 -3.61
N ILE A 242 7.15 9.21 -2.82
CA ILE A 242 6.45 10.47 -3.14
C ILE A 242 7.14 11.65 -2.47
N PHE A 243 7.23 11.64 -1.14
CA PHE A 243 7.56 12.83 -0.35
C PHE A 243 8.99 13.36 -0.55
N LYS A 244 9.92 12.50 -0.98
CA LYS A 244 11.29 12.93 -1.36
C LYS A 244 11.41 13.37 -2.82
N LYS A 245 10.39 13.17 -3.65
CA LYS A 245 10.43 13.54 -5.08
C LYS A 245 9.53 14.72 -5.41
N VAL A 246 8.42 14.84 -4.70
CA VAL A 246 7.41 15.88 -4.92
C VAL A 246 7.57 16.96 -3.85
N PRO A 247 7.85 18.23 -4.22
CA PRO A 247 7.95 19.31 -3.25
C PRO A 247 6.59 19.60 -2.63
N LEU A 248 6.58 20.09 -1.38
CA LEU A 248 5.34 20.31 -0.60
C LEU A 248 4.34 21.22 -1.32
N LYS A 249 4.81 22.20 -2.10
CA LYS A 249 3.98 23.11 -2.91
C LYS A 249 3.21 22.40 -4.05
N GLU A 250 3.67 21.21 -4.46
CA GLU A 250 3.01 20.37 -5.47
C GLU A 250 2.13 19.28 -4.82
N ILE A 251 2.33 19.00 -3.53
CA ILE A 251 1.48 18.10 -2.74
C ILE A 251 0.23 18.83 -2.24
N PHE A 252 0.42 20.02 -1.66
CA PHE A 252 -0.66 20.83 -1.10
C PHE A 252 -1.03 21.96 -2.05
N LEU A 253 -2.31 22.28 -2.16
CA LEU A 253 -2.76 23.49 -2.84
C LEU A 253 -2.30 24.72 -2.04
N SER A 254 -1.87 25.77 -2.73
CA SER A 254 -1.58 27.05 -2.09
C SER A 254 -2.88 27.70 -1.59
N ASP A 255 -2.79 28.39 -0.46
CA ASP A 255 -3.93 29.09 0.14
C ASP A 255 -4.35 30.34 -0.68
N ASP A 256 -3.53 30.77 -1.64
CA ASP A 256 -3.68 32.01 -2.41
C ASP A 256 -4.47 31.88 -3.73
N HIS A 257 -5.05 30.72 -4.05
CA HIS A 257 -5.88 30.55 -5.25
C HIS A 257 -7.31 30.13 -4.90
N PRO A 258 -8.33 30.96 -5.21
CA PRO A 258 -9.71 30.51 -5.15
C PRO A 258 -9.87 29.34 -6.11
N ALA A 259 -10.66 28.35 -5.69
CA ALA A 259 -11.06 27.26 -6.56
C ALA A 259 -11.53 27.84 -7.91
N VAL A 260 -11.02 27.30 -9.02
CA VAL A 260 -11.61 27.58 -10.33
C VAL A 260 -13.02 27.00 -10.28
N VAL A 261 -13.98 27.84 -9.93
CA VAL A 261 -15.41 27.54 -10.07
C VAL A 261 -15.63 27.39 -11.56
N ALA A 262 -15.93 26.17 -12.01
CA ALA A 262 -16.46 25.95 -13.34
C ALA A 262 -17.73 26.81 -13.48
N GLY A 263 -17.62 27.92 -14.21
CA GLY A 263 -18.73 28.82 -14.47
C GLY A 263 -19.84 28.10 -15.24
N PRO A 264 -21.09 28.56 -15.13
CA PRO A 264 -22.22 27.92 -15.78
C PRO A 264 -22.03 27.99 -17.30
N THR A 265 -22.28 26.87 -17.96
CA THR A 265 -22.28 26.74 -19.40
C THR A 265 -23.24 27.77 -19.99
N SER A 266 -22.71 28.78 -20.69
CA SER A 266 -23.52 29.74 -21.44
C SER A 266 -24.35 28.98 -22.48
N VAL A 267 -25.64 28.87 -22.24
CA VAL A 267 -26.62 28.45 -23.25
C VAL A 267 -26.68 29.55 -24.31
N LEU A 268 -26.12 29.27 -25.48
CA LEU A 268 -26.31 30.08 -26.67
C LEU A 268 -27.75 29.88 -27.16
N LEU A 269 -28.61 30.86 -26.87
CA LEU A 269 -29.89 31.06 -27.57
C LEU A 269 -29.58 31.46 -29.02
N PHE A 270 -29.74 30.53 -29.97
CA PHE A 270 -29.88 30.88 -31.38
C PHE A 270 -31.32 31.30 -31.64
N GLY A 271 -31.51 32.60 -31.87
CA GLY A 271 -32.72 33.13 -32.48
C GLY A 271 -32.62 33.09 -34.00
N ARG A 272 -33.55 32.38 -34.64
CA ARG A 272 -34.33 32.83 -35.80
C ARG A 272 -35.43 31.84 -36.12
#